data_AF-A0A1H2M0B6-F1
#
_entry.id   AF-A0A1H2M0B6-F1
#
_cell.length_a   1.000
_cell.length_b   1.000
_cell.length_c   1.000
_cell.angle_alpha   90.00
_cell.angle_beta   90.00
_cell.angle_gamma   90.00
#
_symmetry.space_group_name_H-M   'P 1'
#
loop_
_entity.id
_entity.type
_entity.pdbx_description
1 polymer ?
#
loop_
_entity_poly.entity_id
_entity_poly.type
_entity_poly.pdbx_seq_one_letter_code
_entity_poly.pdbx_strand_id
1 'polypeptide(L)'
;MTSRPLHSRALLAGLAAAALGLTLTACGGSESSSTSSQAAAPATSAAAPASSAPASSAAPSESASESPSPSASASSGTADVKKVCDTLSAGDVSKLTGVKLKKGTSTDLGPSNICQWTPSDPSDGDAAIFSGQEGPLPGPLSQVEGELKKQFDGSVDKISVQGADEARYIKGKKSGVNVIDVLAAKDGVFYQVLVAAPKDVTQHKDGAVKITEALIQAA
;
A
#
# COMPACT_ATOMS: atom_id res chain seq x y z
N MET A 1 -4.14 57.47 -12.70
CA MET A 1 -2.73 57.85 -12.81
C MET A 1 -1.94 56.94 -11.88
N THR A 2 -1.28 55.92 -12.44
CA THR A 2 0.18 55.59 -12.33
C THR A 2 0.61 55.09 -10.93
N SER A 3 1.19 53.92 -10.69
CA SER A 3 1.89 52.94 -11.54
C SER A 3 2.01 51.59 -10.80
N ARG A 4 2.08 50.48 -11.54
CA ARG A 4 2.59 49.17 -11.08
C ARG A 4 4.12 49.14 -11.17
N PRO A 5 4.81 48.29 -10.39
CA PRO A 5 6.02 47.64 -10.87
C PRO A 5 5.76 46.14 -11.15
N LEU A 6 6.00 45.79 -12.41
CA LEU A 6 6.27 44.45 -12.90
C LEU A 6 7.72 44.06 -12.60
N HIS A 7 7.97 42.75 -12.71
CA HIS A 7 9.22 42.05 -13.00
C HIS A 7 10.00 41.48 -11.81
N SER A 8 10.06 40.14 -11.78
CA SER A 8 11.31 39.47 -12.13
C SER A 8 11.04 38.06 -12.63
N ARG A 9 11.35 37.86 -13.92
CA ARG A 9 11.59 36.56 -14.55
C ARG A 9 13.05 36.18 -14.27
N ALA A 10 13.30 34.93 -13.89
CA ALA A 10 14.57 34.22 -14.13
C ALA A 10 14.17 32.76 -14.44
N LEU A 11 14.17 32.33 -15.71
CA LEU A 11 15.28 31.94 -16.59
C LEU A 11 15.81 30.52 -16.32
N LEU A 12 15.68 29.70 -17.38
CA LEU A 12 16.64 28.72 -17.91
C LEU A 12 17.00 27.52 -17.02
N ALA A 13 16.58 26.30 -17.36
CA ALA A 13 17.15 25.41 -18.39
C ALA A 13 18.43 24.69 -17.93
N GLY A 14 18.42 23.36 -18.05
CA GLY A 14 19.60 22.49 -17.94
C GLY A 14 19.17 21.04 -17.71
N LEU A 15 19.01 20.23 -18.76
CA LEU A 15 20.02 19.31 -19.32
C LEU A 15 20.45 18.21 -18.34
N ALA A 16 20.04 16.98 -18.61
CA ALA A 16 20.91 15.92 -19.14
C ALA A 16 20.41 14.54 -18.71
N ALA A 17 20.15 13.71 -19.72
CA ALA A 17 20.01 12.27 -19.59
C ALA A 17 21.34 11.64 -19.14
N ALA A 18 21.25 10.64 -18.27
CA ALA A 18 22.25 9.59 -18.15
C ALA A 18 21.53 8.27 -17.88
N ALA A 19 21.31 7.52 -18.96
CA ALA A 19 21.14 6.08 -18.91
C ALA A 19 22.53 5.44 -18.73
N LEU A 20 22.61 4.37 -17.92
CA LEU A 20 23.62 3.31 -17.76
C LEU A 20 23.38 2.75 -16.34
N GLY A 21 23.05 1.50 -16.05
CA GLY A 21 23.41 0.24 -16.70
C GLY A 21 24.37 -0.53 -15.78
N LEU A 22 23.86 -1.63 -15.16
CA LEU A 22 24.59 -2.72 -14.46
C LEU A 22 25.26 -2.33 -13.11
N THR A 23 25.29 -3.14 -12.03
CA THR A 23 25.55 -4.59 -11.91
C THR A 23 24.91 -5.21 -10.65
N LEU A 24 24.32 -6.40 -10.79
CA LEU A 24 24.04 -7.32 -9.69
C LEU A 24 25.36 -8.01 -9.27
N THR A 25 25.88 -7.63 -8.11
CA THR A 25 26.96 -8.35 -7.41
C THR A 25 26.51 -8.63 -5.99
N ALA A 26 26.05 -9.85 -5.75
CA ALA A 26 25.91 -10.40 -4.40
C ALA A 26 26.45 -11.83 -4.42
N CYS A 27 27.77 -11.92 -4.25
CA CYS A 27 28.53 -13.15 -4.00
C CYS A 27 29.42 -12.90 -2.79
N GLY A 28 29.49 -13.88 -1.88
CA GLY A 28 30.38 -13.91 -0.71
C GLY A 28 29.75 -13.23 0.51
N GLY A 29 29.44 -13.92 1.61
CA GLY A 29 30.25 -14.95 2.26
C GLY A 29 30.89 -14.31 3.48
N SER A 30 30.37 -14.60 4.68
CA SER A 30 31.07 -14.40 5.94
C SER A 30 30.49 -15.34 6.98
N GLU A 31 31.29 -16.35 7.28
CA GLU A 31 31.21 -17.17 8.48
C GLU A 31 31.24 -16.27 9.72
N SER A 32 30.40 -16.56 10.69
CA SER A 32 30.60 -16.11 12.08
C SER A 32 30.10 -17.19 13.01
N SER A 33 31.05 -18.05 13.35
CA SER A 33 31.01 -18.93 14.50
C SER A 33 31.09 -18.08 15.76
N SER A 34 30.07 -18.11 16.62
CA SER A 34 30.26 -17.83 18.04
C SER A 34 29.35 -18.71 18.88
N THR A 35 30.05 -19.44 19.74
CA THR A 35 29.65 -20.45 20.71
C THR A 35 28.66 -19.94 21.75
N SER A 36 27.57 -20.67 21.95
CA SER A 36 26.72 -20.57 23.15
C SER A 36 26.94 -21.82 24.00
N SER A 37 27.52 -21.63 25.19
CA SER A 37 27.68 -22.68 26.20
C SER A 37 26.37 -22.92 26.96
N GLN A 38 25.93 -24.18 26.87
CA GLN A 38 25.46 -25.03 27.97
C GLN A 38 24.13 -24.69 28.68
N ALA A 39 23.10 -25.50 28.36
CA ALA A 39 21.99 -25.84 29.25
C ALA A 39 22.09 -27.34 29.62
N ALA A 40 21.85 -27.66 30.89
CA ALA A 40 21.89 -29.02 31.42
C ALA A 40 20.53 -29.76 31.24
N ALA A 41 20.65 -31.09 31.13
CA ALA A 41 19.68 -32.15 30.80
C ALA A 41 18.75 -32.53 32.02
N PRO A 42 17.95 -33.65 32.06
CA PRO A 42 17.90 -34.82 31.15
C PRO A 42 16.56 -35.59 30.94
N ALA A 43 16.67 -36.62 30.05
CA ALA A 43 16.01 -37.95 30.02
C ALA A 43 14.52 -38.03 29.53
N THR A 44 14.04 -39.03 28.78
CA THR A 44 14.43 -40.46 28.64
C THR A 44 13.68 -41.13 27.47
N SER A 45 14.21 -42.28 27.01
CA SER A 45 13.55 -43.43 26.33
C SER A 45 13.19 -43.30 24.85
N ALA A 46 13.91 -43.91 23.89
CA ALA A 46 14.16 -45.34 23.59
C ALA A 46 13.01 -46.05 22.83
N ALA A 47 13.20 -46.26 21.51
CA ALA A 47 12.97 -47.52 20.78
C ALA A 47 13.36 -47.39 19.29
N ALA A 48 14.13 -48.35 18.79
CA ALA A 48 14.46 -48.61 17.37
C ALA A 48 13.53 -49.75 16.82
N PRO A 49 13.72 -50.41 15.65
CA PRO A 49 14.60 -50.19 14.49
C PRO A 49 13.94 -50.44 13.09
N ALA A 50 14.80 -50.50 12.05
CA ALA A 50 14.69 -51.16 10.71
C ALA A 50 14.10 -50.32 9.53
N SER A 51 14.86 -49.95 8.48
CA SER A 51 15.66 -50.70 7.47
C SER A 51 14.82 -51.12 6.24
N SER A 52 15.17 -50.57 5.05
CA SER A 52 15.41 -51.25 3.75
C SER A 52 15.08 -50.36 2.53
N ALA A 53 16.07 -50.18 1.64
CA ALA A 53 15.94 -49.83 0.21
C ALA A 53 15.29 -51.01 -0.59
N PRO A 54 15.03 -51.03 -1.93
CA PRO A 54 15.51 -50.13 -3.01
C PRO A 54 14.50 -49.77 -4.15
N ALA A 55 14.98 -48.90 -5.04
CA ALA A 55 14.77 -48.75 -6.50
C ALA A 55 13.41 -49.04 -7.19
N SER A 56 12.96 -48.07 -8.01
CA SER A 56 12.57 -48.36 -9.40
C SER A 56 12.42 -47.11 -10.27
N SER A 57 13.10 -47.15 -11.41
CA SER A 57 12.94 -46.27 -12.57
C SER A 57 11.57 -46.46 -13.22
N ALA A 58 10.93 -45.37 -13.61
CA ALA A 58 10.06 -45.32 -14.79
C ALA A 58 9.81 -43.86 -15.18
N ALA A 59 10.34 -43.46 -16.33
CA ALA A 59 9.79 -42.36 -17.12
C ALA A 59 8.47 -42.85 -17.75
N PRO A 60 7.51 -41.93 -17.96
CA PRO A 60 7.15 -41.62 -19.34
C PRO A 60 7.11 -40.12 -19.64
N SER A 61 7.59 -39.76 -20.83
CA SER A 61 7.17 -38.56 -21.54
C SER A 61 5.69 -38.67 -21.86
N GLU A 62 4.91 -37.63 -21.58
CA GLU A 62 3.78 -37.24 -22.42
C GLU A 62 3.42 -35.77 -22.19
N SER A 63 3.63 -35.00 -23.26
CA SER A 63 2.74 -33.98 -23.82
C SER A 63 2.11 -32.92 -22.92
N ALA A 64 2.42 -31.69 -23.31
CA ALA A 64 1.75 -30.45 -22.95
C ALA A 64 0.22 -30.59 -22.83
N SER A 65 -0.31 -30.10 -21.73
CA SER A 65 -1.68 -29.60 -21.66
C SER A 65 -1.62 -28.21 -21.07
N GLU A 66 -1.93 -27.25 -21.94
CA GLU A 66 -2.22 -25.87 -21.63
C GLU A 66 -3.14 -25.79 -20.42
N SER A 67 -2.61 -25.32 -19.28
CA SER A 67 -3.48 -24.86 -18.20
C SER A 67 -4.16 -23.59 -18.67
N PRO A 68 -5.50 -23.52 -18.70
CA PRO A 68 -6.18 -22.27 -18.99
C PRO A 68 -5.76 -21.26 -17.93
N SER A 69 -5.19 -20.17 -18.40
CA SER A 69 -4.98 -18.94 -17.64
C SER A 69 -6.25 -18.65 -16.83
N PRO A 70 -6.19 -18.38 -15.52
CA PRO A 70 -7.35 -17.88 -14.81
C PRO A 70 -7.67 -16.51 -15.42
N SER A 71 -8.60 -16.50 -16.38
CA SER A 71 -9.32 -15.30 -16.73
C SER A 71 -10.02 -14.89 -15.44
N ALA A 72 -9.41 -13.95 -14.74
CA ALA A 72 -10.11 -13.12 -13.78
C ALA A 72 -11.22 -12.47 -14.59
N SER A 73 -12.40 -13.09 -14.56
CA SER A 73 -13.65 -12.44 -14.87
C SER A 73 -13.79 -11.34 -13.83
N ALA A 74 -13.14 -10.21 -14.09
CA ALA A 74 -13.46 -8.96 -13.46
C ALA A 74 -14.95 -8.78 -13.71
N SER A 75 -15.72 -8.93 -12.64
CA SER A 75 -17.15 -8.67 -12.64
C SER A 75 -17.33 -7.24 -13.13
N SER A 76 -17.68 -7.10 -14.41
CA SER A 76 -17.88 -5.82 -15.10
C SER A 76 -19.26 -5.26 -14.74
N GLY A 77 -19.54 -5.18 -13.43
CA GLY A 77 -20.55 -4.26 -12.94
C GLY A 77 -19.94 -2.87 -13.06
N THR A 78 -20.29 -2.16 -14.13
CA THR A 78 -20.08 -0.71 -14.22
C THR A 78 -20.94 -0.03 -13.16
N ALA A 79 -20.50 -0.09 -11.90
CA ALA A 79 -20.86 0.94 -10.96
C ALA A 79 -20.20 2.22 -11.50
N ASP A 80 -20.98 3.27 -11.73
CA ASP A 80 -20.44 4.61 -12.00
C ASP A 80 -19.72 5.08 -10.74
N VAL A 81 -18.44 4.72 -10.61
CA VAL A 81 -17.60 5.16 -9.50
C VAL A 81 -17.22 6.61 -9.76
N LYS A 82 -17.67 7.52 -8.90
CA LYS A 82 -17.27 8.93 -8.97
C LYS A 82 -15.76 9.02 -8.76
N LYS A 83 -15.11 9.96 -9.44
CA LYS A 83 -13.70 10.21 -9.17
C LYS A 83 -13.57 10.83 -7.78
N VAL A 84 -12.71 10.25 -6.95
CA VAL A 84 -12.38 10.76 -5.60
C VAL A 84 -12.02 12.26 -5.62
N CYS A 85 -11.32 12.68 -6.68
CA CYS A 85 -10.92 14.07 -6.89
C CYS A 85 -12.08 15.05 -7.12
N ASP A 86 -13.22 14.57 -7.63
CA ASP A 86 -14.43 15.38 -7.79
C ASP A 86 -15.25 15.45 -6.50
N THR A 87 -15.02 14.50 -5.58
CA THR A 87 -15.71 14.40 -4.30
C THR A 87 -15.08 15.29 -3.22
N LEU A 88 -13.76 15.28 -3.08
CA LEU A 88 -13.06 16.00 -2.00
C LEU A 88 -11.98 16.94 -2.54
N SER A 89 -12.14 18.24 -2.24
CA SER A 89 -11.09 19.21 -2.50
C SER A 89 -9.95 19.10 -1.48
N ALA A 90 -8.77 19.60 -1.82
CA ALA A 90 -7.67 19.72 -0.84
C ALA A 90 -8.07 20.53 0.41
N GLY A 91 -8.96 21.51 0.27
CA GLY A 91 -9.47 22.29 1.40
C GLY A 91 -10.36 21.47 2.33
N ASP A 92 -11.13 20.52 1.80
CA ASP A 92 -11.98 19.65 2.60
C ASP A 92 -11.13 18.63 3.36
N VAL A 93 -10.16 18.01 2.67
CA VAL A 93 -9.21 17.09 3.32
C VAL A 93 -8.40 17.81 4.40
N SER A 94 -7.98 19.06 4.18
CA SER A 94 -7.32 19.86 5.23
C SER A 94 -8.20 20.09 6.45
N LYS A 95 -9.51 20.31 6.28
CA LYS A 95 -10.45 20.45 7.41
C LYS A 95 -10.64 19.15 8.17
N LEU A 96 -10.71 18.02 7.45
CA LEU A 96 -10.93 16.70 8.06
C LEU A 96 -9.70 16.21 8.84
N THR A 97 -8.51 16.49 8.32
CA THR A 97 -7.23 15.95 8.83
C THR A 97 -6.45 16.92 9.71
N GLY A 98 -6.69 18.23 9.59
CA GLY A 98 -5.86 19.27 10.20
C GLY A 98 -4.53 19.53 9.49
N VAL A 99 -4.18 18.73 8.46
CA VAL A 99 -2.95 18.92 7.68
C VAL A 99 -3.15 20.01 6.64
N LYS A 100 -2.23 20.97 6.56
CA LYS A 100 -2.25 21.98 5.50
C LYS A 100 -1.82 21.34 4.18
N LEU A 101 -2.73 21.30 3.22
CA LEU A 101 -2.49 20.67 1.92
C LEU A 101 -2.29 21.72 0.84
N LYS A 102 -1.44 21.40 -0.13
CA LYS A 102 -1.19 22.29 -1.27
C LYS A 102 -2.45 22.35 -2.14
N LYS A 103 -2.92 23.56 -2.43
CA LYS A 103 -4.10 23.80 -3.26
C LYS A 103 -3.90 23.20 -4.67
N GLY A 104 -4.92 22.53 -5.20
CA GLY A 104 -4.92 21.98 -6.56
C GLY A 104 -4.05 20.73 -6.74
N THR A 105 -3.75 19.99 -5.66
CA THR A 105 -2.92 18.77 -5.73
C THR A 105 -3.68 17.48 -5.95
N SER A 106 -5.00 17.55 -6.02
CA SER A 106 -5.89 16.51 -6.56
C SER A 106 -5.40 16.15 -7.97
N THR A 107 -4.50 15.17 -8.01
CA THR A 107 -3.90 14.66 -9.24
C THR A 107 -4.48 13.29 -9.44
N ASP A 108 -5.28 13.15 -10.50
CA ASP A 108 -5.77 11.86 -10.94
C ASP A 108 -4.57 11.06 -11.47
N LEU A 109 -4.19 9.98 -10.78
CA LEU A 109 -3.00 9.17 -11.14
C LEU A 109 -3.30 8.15 -12.25
N GLY A 110 -4.05 8.57 -13.28
CA GLY A 110 -4.38 7.76 -14.44
C GLY A 110 -5.79 7.16 -14.38
N PRO A 111 -6.05 6.01 -15.04
CA PRO A 111 -7.40 5.46 -15.15
C PRO A 111 -7.94 4.84 -13.86
N SER A 112 -7.15 4.83 -12.78
CA SER A 112 -7.42 4.08 -11.55
C SER A 112 -8.28 4.84 -10.52
N ASN A 113 -8.79 6.03 -10.86
CA ASN A 113 -9.58 6.89 -9.95
C ASN A 113 -8.86 7.18 -8.61
N ILE A 114 -7.55 7.39 -8.66
CA ILE A 114 -6.73 7.66 -7.48
C ILE A 114 -6.53 9.16 -7.37
N CYS A 115 -6.91 9.74 -6.24
CA CYS A 115 -6.63 11.12 -5.91
C CYS A 115 -5.56 11.24 -4.85
N GLN A 116 -4.53 12.04 -5.12
CA GLN A 116 -3.50 12.35 -4.11
C GLN A 116 -3.67 13.78 -3.58
N TRP A 117 -3.41 13.99 -2.29
CA TRP A 117 -3.29 15.31 -1.67
C TRP A 117 -1.95 15.42 -0.96
N THR A 118 -1.17 16.44 -1.30
CA THR A 118 0.19 16.62 -0.77
C THR A 118 0.24 17.76 0.24
N PRO A 119 1.13 17.68 1.25
CA PRO A 119 1.27 18.74 2.25
C PRO A 119 1.78 20.02 1.59
N SER A 120 1.38 21.17 2.13
CA SER A 120 1.83 22.48 1.64
C SER A 120 3.32 22.72 1.87
N ASP A 121 3.87 22.13 2.94
CA ASP A 121 5.30 22.11 3.23
C ASP A 121 5.72 20.66 3.52
N PRO A 122 6.49 20.02 2.62
CA PRO A 122 6.96 18.64 2.83
C PRO A 122 8.06 18.53 3.90
N SER A 123 8.61 19.66 4.36
CA SER A 123 9.64 19.70 5.40
C SER A 123 9.05 19.70 6.80
N ASP A 124 7.73 19.89 6.93
CA ASP A 124 7.04 19.82 8.21
C ASP A 124 7.16 18.40 8.80
N GLY A 125 7.34 18.33 10.11
CA GLY A 125 7.41 17.05 10.82
C GLY A 125 6.16 16.20 10.66
N ASP A 126 5.01 16.85 10.40
CA ASP A 126 3.69 16.24 10.20
C ASP A 126 3.28 16.21 8.72
N ALA A 127 4.25 16.31 7.79
CA ALA A 127 4.02 16.27 6.35
C ALA A 127 3.51 14.89 5.90
N ALA A 128 2.19 14.70 5.96
CA ALA A 128 1.52 13.52 5.46
C ALA A 128 0.98 13.71 4.04
N ILE A 129 1.22 12.72 3.18
CA ILE A 129 0.57 12.58 1.88
C ILE A 129 -0.64 11.68 2.09
N PHE A 130 -1.80 12.15 1.62
CA PHE A 130 -3.04 11.37 1.61
C PHE A 130 -3.32 10.93 0.17
N SER A 131 -3.82 9.73 0.00
CA SER A 131 -4.27 9.21 -1.29
C SER A 131 -5.60 8.48 -1.10
N GLY A 132 -6.62 8.87 -1.84
CA GLY A 132 -7.93 8.23 -1.85
C GLY A 132 -8.16 7.47 -3.15
N GLN A 133 -8.82 6.32 -3.07
CA GLN A 133 -9.24 5.53 -4.22
C GLN A 133 -10.61 4.91 -3.96
N GLU A 134 -11.42 4.85 -5.01
CA GLU A 134 -12.68 4.11 -5.04
C GLU A 134 -12.66 3.11 -6.20
N GLY A 135 -13.25 1.94 -5.99
CA GLY A 135 -13.35 0.95 -7.05
C GLY A 135 -14.15 -0.29 -6.69
N PRO A 136 -14.36 -1.21 -7.64
CA PRO A 136 -14.96 -2.50 -7.36
C PRO A 136 -14.04 -3.34 -6.48
N LEU A 137 -14.60 -4.01 -5.47
CA LEU A 137 -13.83 -4.94 -4.64
C LEU A 137 -13.23 -6.05 -5.51
N PRO A 138 -11.89 -6.26 -5.50
CA PRO A 138 -11.26 -7.35 -6.25
C PRO A 138 -11.58 -8.74 -5.67
N GLY A 139 -12.22 -8.77 -4.50
CA GLY A 139 -12.59 -9.95 -3.73
C GLY A 139 -13.05 -9.55 -2.32
N PRO A 140 -13.32 -10.51 -1.43
CA PRO A 140 -13.65 -10.22 -0.03
C PRO A 140 -12.48 -9.51 0.66
N LEU A 141 -12.76 -8.60 1.61
CA LEU A 141 -11.73 -7.82 2.29
C LEU A 141 -10.69 -8.67 3.02
N SER A 142 -11.03 -9.90 3.44
CA SER A 142 -10.08 -10.84 4.04
C SER A 142 -8.96 -11.27 3.08
N GLN A 143 -9.26 -11.38 1.78
CA GLN A 143 -8.25 -11.70 0.76
C GLN A 143 -7.35 -10.49 0.49
N VAL A 144 -7.95 -9.30 0.41
CA VAL A 144 -7.21 -8.03 0.25
C VAL A 144 -6.29 -7.78 1.44
N GLU A 145 -6.79 -8.01 2.66
CA GLU A 145 -6.05 -7.91 3.91
C GLU A 145 -4.77 -8.76 3.89
N GLY A 146 -4.85 -10.00 3.41
CA GLY A 146 -3.69 -10.90 3.31
C GLY A 146 -2.59 -10.36 2.40
N GLU A 147 -2.96 -9.71 1.29
CA GLU A 147 -2.00 -9.10 0.37
C GLU A 147 -1.44 -7.79 0.90
N LEU A 148 -2.27 -6.92 1.48
CA LEU A 148 -1.82 -5.65 2.06
C LEU A 148 -0.87 -5.88 3.23
N LYS A 149 -1.14 -6.88 4.07
CA LYS A 149 -0.24 -7.25 5.18
C LYS A 149 1.15 -7.63 4.69
N LYS A 150 1.24 -8.40 3.60
CA LYS A 150 2.52 -8.76 2.97
C LYS A 150 3.22 -7.54 2.37
N GLN A 151 2.47 -6.66 1.71
CA GLN A 151 3.04 -5.49 1.03
C GLN A 151 3.60 -4.44 1.98
N PHE A 152 2.98 -4.27 3.14
CA PHE A 152 3.35 -3.24 4.11
C PHE A 152 4.17 -3.76 5.29
N ASP A 153 4.48 -5.06 5.34
CA ASP A 153 5.14 -5.72 6.49
C ASP A 153 4.51 -5.27 7.82
N GLY A 154 3.18 -5.35 7.87
CA GLY A 154 2.36 -4.57 8.79
C GLY A 154 1.41 -5.37 9.67
N SER A 155 0.65 -4.64 10.48
CA SER A 155 -0.51 -5.15 11.22
C SER A 155 -1.81 -4.73 10.56
N VAL A 156 -2.86 -5.52 10.77
CA VAL A 156 -4.22 -5.21 10.33
C VAL A 156 -5.15 -5.30 11.52
N ASP A 157 -5.92 -4.23 11.73
CA ASP A 157 -6.92 -4.11 12.77
C ASP A 157 -8.29 -3.89 12.14
N LYS A 158 -9.33 -4.45 12.75
CA LYS A 158 -10.71 -4.09 12.38
C LYS A 158 -11.06 -2.75 13.01
N ILE A 159 -11.73 -1.89 12.25
CA ILE A 159 -12.22 -0.60 12.71
C ILE A 159 -13.67 -0.39 12.30
N SER A 160 -14.32 0.61 12.89
CA SER A 160 -15.61 1.11 12.43
C SER A 160 -15.41 2.38 11.62
N VAL A 161 -16.06 2.44 10.46
CA VAL A 161 -16.13 3.62 9.59
C VAL A 161 -17.61 3.87 9.35
N GLN A 162 -18.08 5.08 9.59
CA GLN A 162 -19.51 5.38 9.44
C GLN A 162 -19.97 5.16 8.00
N GLY A 163 -21.03 4.35 7.84
CA GLY A 163 -21.63 4.02 6.55
C GLY A 163 -21.00 2.84 5.83
N ALA A 164 -19.91 2.26 6.35
CA ALA A 164 -19.31 1.04 5.80
C ALA A 164 -19.95 -0.22 6.38
N ASP A 165 -20.05 -1.27 5.57
CA ASP A 165 -20.44 -2.63 6.02
C ASP A 165 -19.31 -3.27 6.84
N GLU A 166 -18.06 -3.04 6.40
CA GLU A 166 -16.87 -3.42 7.14
C GLU A 166 -15.70 -2.51 6.79
N ALA A 167 -14.74 -2.42 7.71
CA ALA A 167 -13.52 -1.66 7.50
C ALA A 167 -12.29 -2.31 8.17
N ARG A 168 -11.11 -1.95 7.66
CA ARG A 168 -9.79 -2.37 8.13
C ARG A 168 -8.88 -1.16 8.22
N TYR A 169 -8.03 -1.18 9.22
CA TYR A 169 -6.91 -0.28 9.39
C TYR A 169 -5.64 -1.10 9.28
N ILE A 170 -4.82 -0.78 8.30
CA ILE A 170 -3.52 -1.41 8.10
C ILE A 170 -2.46 -0.39 8.50
N LYS A 171 -1.45 -0.84 9.25
CA LYS A 171 -0.27 -0.03 9.62
C LYS A 171 0.99 -0.80 9.25
N GLY A 172 1.94 -0.14 8.61
CA GLY A 172 3.21 -0.78 8.28
C GLY A 172 4.24 0.20 7.74
N LYS A 173 5.19 -0.34 6.98
CA LYS A 173 6.21 0.42 6.26
C LYS A 173 6.29 -0.03 4.81
N LYS A 174 6.46 0.93 3.90
CA LYS A 174 6.74 0.66 2.49
C LYS A 174 7.97 1.45 2.06
N SER A 175 9.00 0.75 1.61
CA SER A 175 10.26 1.37 1.18
C SER A 175 10.86 2.33 2.22
N GLY A 176 10.75 1.98 3.51
CA GLY A 176 11.24 2.79 4.64
C GLY A 176 10.31 3.93 5.08
N VAL A 177 9.19 4.17 4.39
CA VAL A 177 8.20 5.19 4.75
C VAL A 177 7.11 4.56 5.62
N ASN A 178 6.69 5.25 6.69
CA ASN A 178 5.58 4.79 7.51
C ASN A 178 4.27 5.03 6.76
N VAL A 179 3.44 3.99 6.72
CA VAL A 179 2.17 4.03 6.00
C VAL A 179 1.05 3.49 6.87
N ILE A 180 -0.12 4.10 6.73
CA ILE A 180 -1.38 3.50 7.12
C ILE A 180 -2.30 3.45 5.93
N ASP A 181 -3.24 2.53 5.98
CA ASP A 181 -4.25 2.34 4.95
C ASP A 181 -5.58 2.04 5.62
N VAL A 182 -6.59 2.85 5.32
CA VAL A 182 -7.98 2.61 5.76
C VAL A 182 -8.74 2.07 4.56
N LEU A 183 -9.13 0.80 4.64
CA LEU A 183 -10.02 0.18 3.66
C LEU A 183 -11.41 0.04 4.26
N ALA A 184 -12.42 0.49 3.54
CA ALA A 184 -13.82 0.26 3.87
C ALA A 184 -14.56 -0.31 2.66
N ALA A 185 -15.57 -1.12 2.91
CA ALA A 185 -16.48 -1.64 1.90
C ALA A 185 -17.90 -1.16 2.18
N LYS A 186 -18.62 -0.77 1.13
CA LYS A 186 -20.06 -0.50 1.16
C LYS A 186 -20.67 -0.89 -0.17
N ASP A 187 -21.73 -1.68 -0.15
CA ASP A 187 -22.52 -2.04 -1.34
C ASP A 187 -21.67 -2.61 -2.51
N GLY A 188 -20.61 -3.36 -2.18
CA GLY A 188 -19.69 -3.96 -3.18
C GLY A 188 -18.61 -3.02 -3.73
N VAL A 189 -18.57 -1.75 -3.30
CA VAL A 189 -17.52 -0.78 -3.61
C VAL A 189 -16.52 -0.72 -2.46
N PHE A 190 -15.22 -0.66 -2.75
CA PHE A 190 -14.20 -0.34 -1.75
C PHE A 190 -13.80 1.12 -1.81
N TYR A 191 -13.50 1.66 -0.63
CA TYR A 191 -12.98 2.99 -0.39
C TYR A 191 -11.65 2.83 0.34
N GLN A 192 -10.57 3.25 -0.29
CA GLN A 192 -9.22 3.13 0.25
C GLN A 192 -8.64 4.52 0.50
N VAL A 193 -8.14 4.75 1.71
CA VAL A 193 -7.39 5.97 2.06
C VAL A 193 -6.03 5.57 2.60
N LEU A 194 -5.01 5.76 1.78
CA LEU A 194 -3.61 5.55 2.15
C LEU A 194 -3.00 6.86 2.65
N VAL A 195 -2.29 6.79 3.77
CA VAL A 195 -1.51 7.91 4.31
C VAL A 195 -0.06 7.50 4.41
N ALA A 196 0.83 8.34 3.91
CA ALA A 196 2.27 8.16 4.01
C ALA A 196 2.90 9.38 4.70
N ALA A 197 3.76 9.14 5.70
CA ALA A 197 4.44 10.20 6.44
C ALA A 197 5.88 9.80 6.80
N PRO A 198 6.80 10.78 6.93
CA PRO A 198 8.18 10.51 7.33
C PRO A 198 8.29 10.06 8.80
N LYS A 199 7.35 10.49 9.66
CA LYS A 199 7.29 10.14 11.08
C LYS A 199 6.17 9.15 11.37
N ASP A 200 5.80 9.00 12.64
CA ASP A 200 4.68 8.16 13.05
C ASP A 200 3.39 8.62 12.38
N VAL A 201 2.84 7.74 11.55
CA VAL A 201 1.66 8.01 10.74
C VAL A 201 0.36 7.74 11.52
N THR A 202 0.42 7.12 12.71
CA THR A 202 -0.78 6.76 13.48
C THR A 202 -1.60 7.95 13.92
N GLN A 203 -0.97 9.11 14.12
CA GLN A 203 -1.65 10.37 14.42
C GLN A 203 -2.62 10.80 13.31
N HIS A 204 -2.48 10.27 12.08
CA HIS A 204 -3.35 10.57 10.95
C HIS A 204 -4.49 9.56 10.77
N LYS A 205 -4.62 8.55 11.65
CA LYS A 205 -5.68 7.53 11.58
C LYS A 205 -7.07 8.14 11.54
N ASP A 206 -7.38 9.04 12.46
CA ASP A 206 -8.72 9.65 12.54
C ASP A 206 -9.02 10.51 11.31
N GLY A 207 -8.00 11.19 10.77
CA GLY A 207 -8.12 11.94 9.52
C GLY A 207 -8.41 11.02 8.33
N ALA A 208 -7.72 9.89 8.23
CA ALA A 208 -7.96 8.89 7.20
C ALA A 208 -9.39 8.31 7.27
N VAL A 209 -9.85 7.95 8.48
CA VAL A 209 -11.23 7.48 8.72
C VAL A 209 -12.25 8.51 8.25
N LYS A 210 -12.09 9.78 8.62
CA LYS A 210 -13.01 10.85 8.21
C LYS A 210 -13.05 11.09 6.70
N ILE A 211 -11.91 10.95 6.02
CA ILE A 211 -11.87 11.00 4.54
C ILE A 211 -12.70 9.84 3.98
N THR A 212 -12.48 8.62 4.47
CA THR A 212 -13.25 7.43 4.02
C THR A 212 -14.75 7.60 4.25
N GLU A 213 -15.17 8.11 5.41
CA GLU A 213 -16.58 8.41 5.71
C GLU A 213 -17.16 9.43 4.74
N ALA A 214 -16.41 10.49 4.41
CA ALA A 214 -16.86 11.52 3.48
C ALA A 214 -17.00 10.98 2.05
N LEU A 215 -16.12 10.08 1.61
CA LEU A 215 -16.23 9.40 0.31
C LEU A 215 -17.49 8.51 0.26
N ILE A 216 -17.69 7.70 1.31
CA ILE A 216 -18.87 6.83 1.45
C ILE A 216 -20.20 7.61 1.45
N GLN A 217 -20.21 8.81 2.04
CA GLN A 217 -21.40 9.66 2.09
C GLN A 217 -21.72 10.33 0.75
N ALA A 218 -20.72 10.49 -0.13
CA ALA A 218 -20.87 11.14 -1.42
C ALA A 218 -21.19 10.17 -2.58
N ALA A 219 -20.96 8.87 -2.37
CA ALA A 219 -21.35 7.79 -3.27
C ALA A 219 -22.84 7.47 -3.14
#